data_AF-A0A953B737-F1
#
_entry.id   AF-A0A953B737-F1
#
_cell.length_a   1.000
_cell.length_b   1.000
_cell.length_c   1.000
_cell.angle_alpha   90.00
_cell.angle_beta   90.00
_cell.angle_gamma   90.00
#
_symmetry.space_group_name_H-M   'P 1'
#
loop_
_entity.id
_entity.type
_entity.pdbx_description
1 polymer ?
#
loop_
_entity_poly.entity_id
_entity_poly.type
_entity_poly.pdbx_seq_one_letter_code
_entity_poly.pdbx_strand_id
1 'polypeptide(L)'
;MSEKLTLSDTAEPELKEKVEALQEASKIAQDITAMGQAIQQSCDSVVATVQTITATQAKADEILEAIREDEDATSKLKDAAAEIERRNANLACGLEQKCETLENLQRASQKQSELITSLLPQAASAGLASSFAGRVPQVEWTKWMWMGIFIITVLGLAAFAWQIVKTPETKTEQVWFDVLHRLPLASPLIWLAWFSAIQYGNTLRVQEDCAFKEATSKAFQGYRSHMEHLGAVDLKEGNTAMTMLSAKTIEILAHEPLRILARSERDVSPTHALAELLGAKAVAVKTHMFEEIEKLVKIGTVEKPA
;
A
#
# COMPACT_ATOMS: atom_id res chain seq x y z
N MET A 1 18.37 -169.41 6.90
CA MET A 1 17.99 -168.66 5.67
C MET A 1 16.47 -168.47 5.70
N SER A 2 15.93 -167.55 6.53
CA SER A 2 14.50 -167.13 6.52
C SER A 2 14.12 -166.04 7.54
N GLU A 3 15.06 -165.38 8.24
CA GLU A 3 14.72 -164.36 9.27
C GLU A 3 15.30 -162.97 8.98
N LYS A 4 15.84 -162.77 7.77
CA LYS A 4 16.42 -161.49 7.30
C LYS A 4 15.54 -160.75 6.27
N LEU A 5 14.40 -161.32 5.87
CA LEU A 5 13.56 -160.75 4.81
C LEU A 5 12.35 -159.94 5.31
N THR A 6 12.06 -159.91 6.61
CA THR A 6 10.89 -159.17 7.15
C THR A 6 11.23 -157.80 7.73
N LEU A 7 12.51 -157.43 7.84
CA LEU A 7 12.96 -156.11 8.31
C LEU A 7 13.26 -155.14 7.15
N SER A 8 13.37 -155.63 5.92
CA SER A 8 13.69 -154.80 4.76
C SER A 8 12.45 -154.28 4.03
N ASP A 9 11.32 -154.99 4.09
CA ASP A 9 10.09 -154.65 3.33
C ASP A 9 9.19 -153.64 4.05
N THR A 10 9.42 -153.42 5.35
CA THR A 10 8.70 -152.42 6.17
C THR A 10 9.49 -151.11 6.32
N ALA A 11 10.82 -151.13 6.15
CA ALA A 11 11.66 -149.95 6.35
C ALA A 11 11.70 -149.00 5.12
N GLU A 12 11.53 -149.52 3.91
CA GLU A 12 11.51 -148.70 2.68
C GLU A 12 10.31 -147.74 2.55
N PRO A 13 9.05 -148.13 2.84
CA PRO A 13 7.92 -147.20 2.74
C PRO A 13 7.95 -146.12 3.83
N GLU A 14 8.36 -146.46 5.06
CA GLU A 14 8.50 -145.47 6.15
C GLU A 14 9.64 -144.48 5.89
N LEU A 15 10.75 -144.91 5.30
CA LEU A 15 11.82 -143.98 4.92
C LEU A 15 11.35 -143.01 3.83
N LYS A 16 10.55 -143.50 2.88
CA LYS A 16 10.03 -142.69 1.77
C LYS A 16 9.02 -141.66 2.25
N GLU A 17 8.12 -142.05 3.14
CA GLU A 17 7.15 -141.15 3.79
C GLU A 17 7.84 -140.09 4.66
N LYS A 18 8.89 -140.48 5.42
CA LYS A 18 9.69 -139.53 6.21
C LYS A 18 10.49 -138.57 5.33
N VAL A 19 11.01 -139.02 4.18
CA VAL A 19 11.73 -138.18 3.21
C VAL A 19 10.78 -137.21 2.51
N GLU A 20 9.58 -137.64 2.11
CA GLU A 20 8.54 -136.78 1.53
C GLU A 20 8.04 -135.75 2.55
N ALA A 21 7.79 -136.15 3.81
CA ALA A 21 7.42 -135.24 4.88
C ALA A 21 8.55 -134.23 5.22
N LEU A 22 9.82 -134.63 5.14
CA LEU A 22 10.96 -133.73 5.29
C LEU A 22 11.12 -132.78 4.10
N GLN A 23 10.81 -133.23 2.88
CA GLN A 23 10.79 -132.37 1.69
C GLN A 23 9.67 -131.33 1.75
N GLU A 24 8.49 -131.72 2.21
CA GLU A 24 7.35 -130.82 2.36
C GLU A 24 7.56 -129.84 3.53
N ALA A 25 8.12 -130.30 4.65
CA ALA A 25 8.53 -129.43 5.75
C ALA A 25 9.65 -128.46 5.35
N SER A 26 10.60 -128.89 4.51
CA SER A 26 11.64 -128.02 3.94
C SER A 26 11.06 -126.95 3.02
N LYS A 27 10.09 -127.32 2.18
CA LYS A 27 9.38 -126.39 1.28
C LYS A 27 8.57 -125.36 2.05
N ILE A 28 7.87 -125.78 3.11
CA ILE A 28 7.15 -124.89 4.02
C ILE A 28 8.12 -123.95 4.77
N ALA A 29 9.29 -124.45 5.21
CA ALA A 29 10.30 -123.60 5.83
C ALA A 29 10.90 -122.57 4.85
N GLN A 30 11.09 -122.94 3.59
CA GLN A 30 11.49 -122.02 2.52
C GLN A 30 10.42 -120.97 2.21
N ASP A 31 9.13 -121.34 2.17
CA ASP A 31 8.04 -120.39 1.95
C ASP A 31 7.85 -119.44 3.15
N ILE A 32 8.00 -119.94 4.39
CA ILE A 32 7.96 -119.11 5.60
C ILE A 32 9.14 -118.13 5.63
N THR A 33 10.33 -118.55 5.24
CA THR A 33 11.51 -117.66 5.18
C THR A 33 11.40 -116.64 4.04
N ALA A 34 10.89 -117.03 2.88
CA ALA A 34 10.60 -116.11 1.78
C ALA A 34 9.52 -115.09 2.17
N MET A 35 8.47 -115.52 2.87
CA MET A 35 7.42 -114.63 3.36
C MET A 35 7.93 -113.72 4.48
N GLY A 36 8.82 -114.21 5.36
CA GLY A 36 9.52 -113.40 6.35
C GLY A 36 10.41 -112.32 5.72
N GLN A 37 11.13 -112.65 4.64
CA GLN A 37 11.90 -111.66 3.87
C GLN A 37 11.00 -110.64 3.16
N ALA A 38 9.88 -111.07 2.58
CA ALA A 38 8.90 -110.16 1.96
C ALA A 38 8.24 -109.22 2.98
N ILE A 39 7.90 -109.72 4.17
CA ILE A 39 7.38 -108.91 5.28
C ILE A 39 8.44 -107.92 5.76
N GLN A 40 9.70 -108.32 5.89
CA GLN A 40 10.78 -107.43 6.28
C GLN A 40 10.98 -106.29 5.26
N GLN A 41 11.01 -106.63 3.97
CA GLN A 41 11.11 -105.65 2.89
C GLN A 41 9.90 -104.70 2.86
N SER A 42 8.70 -105.22 3.14
CA SER A 42 7.50 -104.40 3.31
C SER A 42 7.61 -103.48 4.54
N CYS A 43 8.15 -103.95 5.65
CA CYS A 43 8.35 -103.15 6.86
C CYS A 43 9.36 -102.03 6.62
N ASP A 44 10.47 -102.30 5.95
CA ASP A 44 11.51 -101.31 5.62
C ASP A 44 10.95 -100.24 4.67
N SER A 45 10.12 -100.62 3.69
CA SER A 45 9.47 -99.66 2.78
C SER A 45 8.39 -98.81 3.48
N VAL A 46 7.63 -99.39 4.42
CA VAL A 46 6.69 -98.64 5.27
C VAL A 46 7.43 -97.65 6.17
N VAL A 47 8.55 -98.03 6.78
CA VAL A 47 9.37 -97.11 7.58
C VAL A 47 9.92 -95.96 6.73
N ALA A 48 10.41 -96.26 5.52
CA ALA A 48 10.90 -95.24 4.60
C ALA A 48 9.78 -94.24 4.19
N THR A 49 8.56 -94.72 3.94
CA THR A 49 7.42 -93.85 3.60
C THR A 49 6.90 -93.05 4.80
N VAL A 50 6.92 -93.61 6.01
CA VAL A 50 6.60 -92.85 7.24
C VAL A 50 7.62 -91.74 7.46
N GLN A 51 8.92 -92.02 7.26
CA GLN A 51 9.97 -91.00 7.37
C GLN A 51 9.77 -89.86 6.35
N THR A 52 9.43 -90.17 5.09
CA THR A 52 9.15 -89.11 4.11
C THR A 52 7.90 -88.32 4.47
N ILE A 53 6.82 -88.97 4.92
CA ILE A 53 5.60 -88.28 5.37
C ILE A 53 5.90 -87.33 6.53
N THR A 54 6.62 -87.78 7.57
CA THR A 54 6.98 -86.91 8.72
C THR A 54 7.85 -85.73 8.32
N ALA A 55 8.81 -85.93 7.40
CA ALA A 55 9.62 -84.85 6.85
C ALA A 55 8.79 -83.87 6.01
N THR A 56 7.76 -84.35 5.32
CA THR A 56 6.84 -83.50 4.56
C THR A 56 5.91 -82.72 5.48
N GLN A 57 5.48 -83.32 6.59
CA GLN A 57 4.68 -82.67 7.63
C GLN A 57 5.45 -81.53 8.31
N ALA A 58 6.71 -81.77 8.69
CA ALA A 58 7.56 -80.73 9.28
C ALA A 58 7.75 -79.53 8.34
N LYS A 59 7.92 -79.78 7.03
CA LYS A 59 8.00 -78.71 6.02
C LYS A 59 6.66 -77.98 5.83
N ALA A 60 5.54 -78.69 5.92
CA ALA A 60 4.22 -78.08 5.83
C ALA A 60 3.93 -77.15 7.02
N ASP A 61 4.36 -77.54 8.22
CA ASP A 61 4.25 -76.69 9.42
C ASP A 61 5.16 -75.45 9.33
N GLU A 62 6.38 -75.60 8.82
CA GLU A 62 7.31 -74.49 8.57
C GLU A 62 6.73 -73.49 7.54
N ILE A 63 6.15 -73.98 6.45
CA ILE A 63 5.49 -73.14 5.45
C ILE A 63 4.25 -72.44 6.02
N LEU A 64 3.47 -73.11 6.87
CA LEU A 64 2.31 -72.51 7.52
C LEU A 64 2.68 -71.33 8.43
N GLU A 65 3.76 -71.45 9.18
CA GLU A 65 4.26 -70.35 10.01
C GLU A 65 4.83 -69.22 9.15
N ALA A 66 5.54 -69.52 8.06
CA ALA A 66 5.99 -68.49 7.11
C ALA A 66 4.82 -67.73 6.46
N ILE A 67 3.73 -68.42 6.10
CA ILE A 67 2.52 -67.79 5.55
C ILE A 67 1.86 -66.87 6.59
N ARG A 68 1.83 -67.26 7.86
CA ARG A 68 1.31 -66.40 8.94
C ARG A 68 2.15 -65.14 9.11
N GLU A 69 3.48 -65.26 9.09
CA GLU A 69 4.37 -64.10 9.17
C GLU A 69 4.18 -63.16 7.98
N ASP A 70 4.02 -63.70 6.77
CA ASP A 70 3.75 -62.90 5.56
C ASP A 70 2.37 -62.23 5.60
N GLU A 71 1.34 -62.88 6.15
CA GLU A 71 0.01 -62.29 6.34
C GLU A 71 0.05 -61.12 7.35
N ASP A 72 0.78 -61.29 8.45
CA ASP A 72 1.05 -60.23 9.43
C ASP A 72 1.88 -59.09 8.85
N ALA A 73 2.87 -59.38 8.00
CA ALA A 73 3.65 -58.37 7.30
C ALA A 73 2.78 -57.60 6.28
N THR A 74 1.91 -58.31 5.55
CA THR A 74 1.01 -57.73 4.56
C THR A 74 -0.04 -56.83 5.21
N SER A 75 -0.58 -57.23 6.36
CA SER A 75 -1.52 -56.39 7.12
C SER A 75 -0.86 -55.10 7.63
N LYS A 76 0.36 -55.18 8.19
CA LYS A 76 1.14 -54.00 8.61
C LYS A 76 1.45 -53.07 7.44
N LEU A 77 1.81 -53.62 6.27
CA LEU A 77 2.05 -52.82 5.06
C LEU A 77 0.77 -52.12 4.58
N LYS A 78 -0.39 -52.78 4.66
CA LYS A 78 -1.68 -52.19 4.32
C LYS A 78 -2.04 -51.03 5.25
N ASP A 79 -1.82 -51.20 6.56
CA ASP A 79 -2.05 -50.14 7.54
C ASP A 79 -1.11 -48.94 7.31
N ALA A 80 0.16 -49.21 7.02
CA ALA A 80 1.13 -48.17 6.67
C ALA A 80 0.75 -47.43 5.38
N ALA A 81 0.25 -48.13 4.36
CA ALA A 81 -0.25 -47.53 3.13
C ALA A 81 -1.47 -46.62 3.38
N ALA A 82 -2.42 -47.06 4.20
CA ALA A 82 -3.59 -46.27 4.59
C ALA A 82 -3.20 -45.00 5.37
N GLU A 83 -2.19 -45.09 6.24
CA GLU A 83 -1.67 -43.93 6.97
C GLU A 83 -0.96 -42.93 6.03
N ILE A 84 -0.21 -43.42 5.04
CA ILE A 84 0.41 -42.57 4.01
C ILE A 84 -0.65 -41.83 3.20
N GLU A 85 -1.72 -42.52 2.78
CA GLU A 85 -2.83 -41.89 2.07
C GLU A 85 -3.51 -40.81 2.91
N ARG A 86 -3.75 -41.09 4.21
CA ARG A 86 -4.28 -40.09 5.15
C ARG A 86 -3.37 -38.88 5.29
N ARG A 87 -2.07 -39.08 5.43
CA ARG A 87 -1.08 -38.00 5.51
C ARG A 87 -1.04 -37.18 4.24
N ASN A 88 -1.07 -37.81 3.08
CA ASN A 88 -1.11 -37.11 1.79
C ASN A 88 -2.39 -36.28 1.64
N ALA A 89 -3.55 -36.81 2.03
CA ALA A 89 -4.81 -36.07 2.02
C ALA A 89 -4.76 -34.85 2.96
N ASN A 90 -4.22 -35.02 4.17
CA ASN A 90 -4.04 -33.92 5.12
C ASN A 90 -3.06 -32.85 4.61
N LEU A 91 -1.96 -33.25 3.96
CA LEU A 91 -1.02 -32.33 3.35
C LEU A 91 -1.63 -31.58 2.17
N ALA A 92 -2.42 -32.25 1.34
CA ALA A 92 -3.15 -31.62 0.23
C ALA A 92 -4.14 -30.57 0.74
N CYS A 93 -4.93 -30.91 1.77
CA CYS A 93 -5.84 -29.98 2.42
C CYS A 93 -5.09 -28.78 3.05
N GLY A 94 -3.96 -29.04 3.70
CA GLY A 94 -3.11 -27.98 4.26
C GLY A 94 -2.51 -27.05 3.19
N LEU A 95 -2.08 -27.60 2.05
CA LEU A 95 -1.59 -26.82 0.91
C LEU A 95 -2.69 -25.94 0.32
N GLU A 96 -3.89 -26.48 0.15
CA GLU A 96 -5.04 -25.73 -0.37
C GLU A 96 -5.41 -24.55 0.54
N GLN A 97 -5.43 -24.78 1.87
CA GLN A 97 -5.68 -23.72 2.85
C GLN A 97 -4.60 -22.62 2.83
N LYS A 98 -3.34 -23.00 2.58
CA LYS A 98 -2.23 -22.04 2.43
C LYS A 98 -2.36 -21.24 1.13
N CYS A 99 -2.73 -21.88 0.03
CA CYS A 99 -3.00 -21.20 -1.23
C CYS A 99 -4.16 -20.20 -1.09
N GLU A 100 -5.26 -20.59 -0.44
CA GLU A 100 -6.39 -19.69 -0.18
C GLU A 100 -5.98 -18.49 0.69
N THR A 101 -5.16 -18.73 1.72
CA THR A 101 -4.63 -17.66 2.57
C THR A 101 -3.73 -16.69 1.77
N LEU A 102 -2.87 -17.22 0.91
CA LEU A 102 -2.00 -16.42 0.04
C LEU A 102 -2.81 -15.61 -0.99
N GLU A 103 -3.83 -16.20 -1.60
CA GLU A 103 -4.73 -15.48 -2.50
C GLU A 103 -5.46 -14.35 -1.77
N ASN A 104 -5.98 -14.61 -0.57
CA ASN A 104 -6.66 -13.60 0.23
C ASN A 104 -5.72 -12.46 0.63
N LEU A 105 -4.48 -12.78 1.01
CA LEU A 105 -3.45 -11.79 1.32
C LEU A 105 -3.07 -10.97 0.08
N GLN A 106 -2.91 -11.62 -1.06
CA GLN A 106 -2.60 -10.96 -2.33
C GLN A 106 -3.74 -10.03 -2.75
N ARG A 107 -5.01 -10.48 -2.68
CA ARG A 107 -6.19 -9.63 -2.93
C ARG A 107 -6.25 -8.44 -1.98
N ALA A 108 -5.95 -8.64 -0.69
CA ALA A 108 -5.94 -7.56 0.30
C ALA A 108 -4.85 -6.53 -0.01
N SER A 109 -3.63 -6.97 -0.33
CA SER A 109 -2.52 -6.10 -0.72
C SER A 109 -2.81 -5.30 -1.99
N GLN A 110 -3.44 -5.95 -2.98
CA GLN A 110 -3.80 -5.32 -4.24
C GLN A 110 -4.88 -4.24 -4.04
N LYS A 111 -5.92 -4.54 -3.24
CA LYS A 111 -6.94 -3.55 -2.83
C LYS A 111 -6.32 -2.37 -2.08
N GLN A 112 -5.38 -2.62 -1.16
CA GLN A 112 -4.69 -1.55 -0.43
C GLN A 112 -3.84 -0.69 -1.37
N SER A 113 -3.16 -1.29 -2.33
CA SER A 113 -2.35 -0.57 -3.32
C SER A 113 -3.21 0.32 -4.23
N GLU A 114 -4.37 -0.16 -4.65
CA GLU A 114 -5.37 0.62 -5.41
C GLU A 114 -5.95 1.78 -4.58
N LEU A 115 -6.28 1.53 -3.31
CA LEU A 115 -6.74 2.57 -2.39
C LEU A 115 -5.67 3.64 -2.16
N ILE A 116 -4.42 3.25 -1.95
CA ILE A 116 -3.31 4.20 -1.82
C ILE A 116 -3.14 5.00 -3.12
N THR A 117 -3.16 4.34 -4.27
CA THR A 117 -2.97 5.00 -5.57
C THR A 117 -4.09 6.00 -5.90
N SER A 118 -5.33 5.71 -5.47
CA SER A 118 -6.47 6.62 -5.63
C SER A 118 -6.51 7.74 -4.58
N LEU A 119 -6.07 7.49 -3.34
CA LEU A 119 -6.09 8.48 -2.26
C LEU A 119 -4.87 9.41 -2.26
N LEU A 120 -3.69 8.96 -2.70
CA LEU A 120 -2.45 9.75 -2.70
C LEU A 120 -2.58 11.11 -3.42
N PRO A 121 -3.21 11.20 -4.61
CA PRO A 121 -3.35 12.47 -5.32
C PRO A 121 -4.35 13.41 -4.65
N GLN A 122 -5.42 12.86 -4.06
CA GLN A 122 -6.41 13.63 -3.31
C GLN A 122 -5.79 14.18 -2.02
N ALA A 123 -5.06 13.34 -1.29
CA ALA A 123 -4.33 13.72 -0.08
C ALA A 123 -3.23 14.75 -0.37
N ALA A 124 -2.48 14.62 -1.46
CA ALA A 124 -1.47 15.59 -1.87
C ALA A 124 -2.11 16.96 -2.19
N SER A 125 -3.21 16.96 -2.94
CA SER A 125 -3.94 18.19 -3.27
C SER A 125 -4.57 18.83 -2.03
N ALA A 126 -5.08 18.04 -1.09
CA ALA A 126 -5.62 18.50 0.18
C ALA A 126 -4.52 19.06 1.09
N GLY A 127 -3.34 18.44 1.12
CA GLY A 127 -2.17 18.92 1.84
C GLY A 127 -1.67 20.27 1.31
N LEU A 128 -1.61 20.44 -0.01
CA LEU A 128 -1.29 21.72 -0.65
C LEU A 128 -2.32 22.79 -0.29
N ALA A 129 -3.62 22.50 -0.44
CA ALA A 129 -4.68 23.44 -0.07
C ALA A 129 -4.63 23.83 1.42
N SER A 130 -4.37 22.88 2.31
CA SER A 130 -4.22 23.13 3.75
C SER A 130 -3.01 24.01 4.06
N SER A 131 -1.90 23.85 3.34
CA SER A 131 -0.69 24.67 3.53
C SER A 131 -0.90 26.13 3.13
N PHE A 132 -1.82 26.40 2.20
CA PHE A 132 -2.25 27.75 1.83
C PHE A 132 -3.28 28.32 2.81
N ALA A 133 -4.26 27.51 3.24
CA ALA A 133 -5.28 27.93 4.20
C ALA A 133 -4.69 28.35 5.56
N GLY A 134 -3.65 27.66 6.03
CA GLY A 134 -2.98 27.98 7.30
C GLY A 134 -2.23 29.32 7.31
N ARG A 135 -1.93 29.91 6.15
CA ARG A 135 -1.20 31.19 6.04
C ARG A 135 -2.11 32.42 6.07
N VAL A 136 -3.39 32.28 5.71
CA VAL A 136 -4.39 33.36 5.72
C VAL A 136 -4.58 34.01 7.11
N PRO A 137 -4.71 33.26 8.23
CA PRO A 137 -4.96 33.89 9.54
C PRO A 137 -3.77 34.72 10.08
N GLN A 138 -2.53 34.38 9.70
CA GLN A 138 -1.35 35.14 10.13
C GLN A 138 -1.25 36.51 9.43
N VAL A 139 -1.72 36.58 8.17
CA VAL A 139 -1.76 37.84 7.41
C VAL A 139 -2.88 38.74 7.91
N GLU A 140 -4.04 38.18 8.28
CA GLU A 140 -5.16 38.94 8.86
C GLU A 140 -4.78 39.64 10.16
N TRP A 141 -4.00 38.99 11.05
CA TRP A 141 -3.52 39.64 12.27
C TRP A 141 -2.63 40.87 11.98
N THR A 142 -1.73 40.73 11.01
CA THR A 142 -0.84 41.81 10.58
C THR A 142 -1.61 42.98 9.97
N LYS A 143 -2.65 42.69 9.18
CA LYS A 143 -3.56 43.70 8.60
C LYS A 143 -4.27 44.51 9.68
N TRP A 144 -4.84 43.84 10.69
CA TRP A 144 -5.49 44.52 11.82
C TRP A 144 -4.53 45.40 12.61
N MET A 145 -3.29 44.95 12.81
CA MET A 145 -2.25 45.74 13.48
C MET A 145 -1.90 47.02 12.71
N TRP A 146 -1.68 46.94 11.39
CA TRP A 146 -1.41 48.12 10.56
C TRP A 146 -2.63 49.06 10.43
N MET A 147 -3.84 48.50 10.36
CA MET A 147 -5.07 49.31 10.38
C MET A 147 -5.21 50.11 11.69
N GLY A 148 -4.85 49.50 12.83
CA GLY A 148 -4.79 50.19 14.12
C GLY A 148 -3.79 51.36 14.11
N ILE A 149 -2.58 51.14 13.58
CA ILE A 149 -1.56 52.18 13.43
C ILE A 149 -2.07 53.34 12.55
N PHE A 150 -2.74 53.05 11.43
CA PHE A 150 -3.32 54.07 10.57
C PHE A 150 -4.37 54.93 11.31
N ILE A 151 -5.30 54.29 12.01
CA ILE A 151 -6.36 54.99 12.76
C ILE A 151 -5.76 55.86 13.87
N ILE A 152 -4.78 55.34 14.63
CA ILE A 152 -4.08 56.10 15.68
C ILE A 152 -3.39 57.33 15.08
N THR A 153 -2.76 57.18 13.91
CA THR A 153 -2.08 58.28 13.21
C THR A 153 -3.06 59.36 12.76
N VAL A 154 -4.21 58.98 12.19
CA VAL A 154 -5.27 59.91 11.77
C VAL A 154 -5.88 60.64 12.96
N LEU A 155 -6.17 59.93 14.05
CA LEU A 155 -6.67 60.53 15.30
C LEU A 155 -5.65 61.48 15.92
N GLY A 156 -4.35 61.14 15.88
CA GLY A 156 -3.27 62.01 16.30
C GLY A 156 -3.23 63.32 15.50
N LEU A 157 -3.39 63.23 14.18
CA LEU A 157 -3.46 64.41 13.30
C LEU A 157 -4.70 65.28 13.60
N ALA A 158 -5.85 64.65 13.83
CA ALA A 158 -7.10 65.33 14.18
C ALA A 158 -7.02 66.03 15.55
N ALA A 159 -6.45 65.36 16.55
CA ALA A 159 -6.20 65.94 17.87
C ALA A 159 -5.21 67.11 17.80
N PHE A 160 -4.19 67.01 16.94
CA PHE A 160 -3.24 68.08 16.68
C PHE A 160 -3.90 69.29 16.01
N ALA A 161 -4.74 69.06 15.00
CA ALA A 161 -5.53 70.11 14.37
C ALA A 161 -6.48 70.79 15.37
N TRP A 162 -7.11 70.01 16.25
CA TRP A 162 -7.97 70.53 17.31
C TRP A 162 -7.21 71.38 18.34
N GLN A 163 -5.99 70.98 18.70
CA GLN A 163 -5.12 71.75 19.59
C GLN A 163 -4.75 73.11 19.00
N ILE A 164 -4.47 73.19 17.70
CA ILE A 164 -4.16 74.44 16.99
C ILE A 164 -5.37 75.39 16.96
N VAL A 165 -6.59 74.87 16.77
CA VAL A 165 -7.81 75.69 16.77
C VAL A 165 -8.17 76.21 18.17
N LYS A 166 -7.77 75.50 19.23
CA LYS A 166 -8.12 75.86 20.62
C LYS A 166 -7.16 76.88 21.26
N THR A 167 -5.98 77.12 20.67
CA THR A 167 -5.08 78.20 21.09
C THR A 167 -5.63 79.55 20.64
N PRO A 168 -6.00 80.46 21.56
CA PRO A 168 -6.54 81.77 21.18
C PRO A 168 -5.45 82.62 20.53
N GLU A 169 -5.71 83.05 19.29
CA GLU A 169 -4.83 83.87 18.47
C GLU A 169 -4.38 85.16 19.17
N THR A 170 -3.08 85.32 19.40
CA THR A 170 -2.47 86.65 19.48
C THR A 170 -1.70 86.91 18.19
N LYS A 171 -2.27 87.79 17.35
CA LYS A 171 -1.71 88.33 16.09
C LYS A 171 -1.55 87.30 14.96
N THR A 172 -2.28 87.54 13.88
CA THR A 172 -2.29 86.81 12.60
C THR A 172 -0.90 86.59 11.97
N GLU A 173 0.10 87.40 12.35
CA GLU A 173 1.50 87.24 11.91
C GLU A 173 2.26 86.12 12.63
N GLN A 174 1.86 85.73 13.85
CA GLN A 174 2.51 84.68 14.64
C GLN A 174 1.98 83.28 14.34
N VAL A 175 0.79 83.17 13.73
CA VAL A 175 0.18 81.91 13.31
C VAL A 175 1.08 81.16 12.33
N TRP A 176 1.68 81.87 11.38
CA TRP A 176 2.61 81.28 10.41
C TRP A 176 3.86 80.71 11.06
N PHE A 177 4.43 81.41 12.06
CA PHE A 177 5.58 80.90 12.81
C PHE A 177 5.23 79.68 13.66
N ASP A 178 4.06 79.66 14.29
CA ASP A 178 3.62 78.56 15.14
C ASP A 178 3.31 77.30 14.31
N VAL A 179 2.72 77.47 13.11
CA VAL A 179 2.54 76.38 12.14
C VAL A 179 3.88 75.86 11.61
N LEU A 180 4.84 76.74 11.31
CA LEU A 180 6.15 76.36 10.77
C LEU A 180 7.02 75.65 11.81
N HIS A 181 6.93 76.02 13.09
CA HIS A 181 7.62 75.35 14.20
C HIS A 181 7.03 73.97 14.53
N ARG A 182 5.74 73.78 14.23
CA ARG A 182 4.97 72.55 14.49
C ARG A 182 4.97 71.55 13.32
N LEU A 183 5.30 72.01 12.11
CA LEU A 183 5.43 71.19 10.89
C LEU A 183 6.37 69.98 11.02
N PRO A 184 7.55 70.09 11.67
CA PRO A 184 8.44 68.94 11.90
C PRO A 184 7.79 67.84 12.74
N LEU A 185 6.82 68.18 13.60
CA LEU A 185 6.10 67.23 14.45
C LEU A 185 4.99 66.49 13.68
N ALA A 186 4.37 67.15 12.70
CA ALA A 186 3.35 66.54 11.83
C ALA A 186 3.96 65.70 10.69
N SER A 187 5.20 66.01 10.27
CA SER A 187 5.93 65.29 9.23
C SER A 187 6.01 63.75 9.44
N PRO A 188 6.43 63.23 10.62
CA PRO A 188 6.47 61.79 10.85
C PRO A 188 5.08 61.13 10.90
N LEU A 189 4.03 61.86 11.33
CA LEU A 189 2.66 61.33 11.30
C LEU A 189 2.16 61.18 9.85
N ILE A 190 2.40 62.18 9.00
CA ILE A 190 2.01 62.11 7.58
C ILE A 190 2.77 60.98 6.87
N TRP A 191 4.05 60.82 7.17
CA TRP A 191 4.86 59.69 6.70
C TRP A 191 4.27 58.36 7.14
N LEU A 192 3.94 58.22 8.42
CA LEU A 192 3.42 56.97 8.98
C LEU A 192 2.06 56.61 8.38
N ALA A 193 1.18 57.59 8.17
CA ALA A 193 -0.11 57.40 7.52
C ALA A 193 0.06 56.92 6.07
N TRP A 194 0.95 57.56 5.30
CA TRP A 194 1.28 57.17 3.94
C TRP A 194 1.90 55.77 3.85
N PHE A 195 2.90 55.49 4.69
CA PHE A 195 3.57 54.19 4.77
C PHE A 195 2.58 53.09 5.14
N SER A 196 1.71 53.33 6.13
CA SER A 196 0.68 52.37 6.54
C SER A 196 -0.34 52.12 5.44
N ALA A 197 -0.73 53.13 4.66
CA ALA A 197 -1.65 52.96 3.53
C ALA A 197 -1.05 52.06 2.43
N ILE A 198 0.24 52.23 2.11
CA ILE A 198 0.96 51.39 1.15
C ILE A 198 1.08 49.95 1.68
N GLN A 199 1.48 49.78 2.94
CA GLN A 199 1.66 48.46 3.53
C GLN A 199 0.35 47.69 3.67
N TYR A 200 -0.75 48.38 4.01
CA TYR A 200 -2.08 47.79 4.01
C TYR A 200 -2.45 47.23 2.63
N GLY A 201 -2.26 48.02 1.56
CA GLY A 201 -2.50 47.57 0.19
C GLY A 201 -1.64 46.37 -0.24
N ASN A 202 -0.38 46.32 0.22
CA ASN A 202 0.50 45.18 -0.04
C ASN A 202 0.02 43.90 0.65
N THR A 203 -0.36 43.99 1.94
CA THR A 203 -0.85 42.83 2.70
C THR A 203 -2.16 42.25 2.15
N LEU A 204 -3.09 43.11 1.71
CA LEU A 204 -4.36 42.68 1.13
C LEU A 204 -4.15 41.89 -0.17
N ARG A 205 -3.21 42.30 -1.01
CA ARG A 205 -2.92 41.63 -2.28
C ARG A 205 -2.27 40.26 -2.08
N VAL A 206 -1.34 40.15 -1.12
CA VAL A 206 -0.74 38.85 -0.75
C VAL A 206 -1.81 37.89 -0.22
N GLN A 207 -2.77 38.41 0.53
CA GLN A 207 -3.90 37.63 1.02
C GLN A 207 -4.80 37.13 -0.11
N GLU A 208 -5.17 38.01 -1.05
CA GLU A 208 -5.99 37.66 -2.22
C GLU A 208 -5.30 36.59 -3.08
N ASP A 209 -3.98 36.67 -3.28
CA ASP A 209 -3.21 35.65 -4.02
C ASP A 209 -3.20 34.29 -3.31
N CYS A 210 -3.03 34.27 -1.98
CA CYS A 210 -3.11 33.03 -1.19
C CYS A 210 -4.52 32.42 -1.23
N ALA A 211 -5.56 33.24 -1.12
CA ALA A 211 -6.95 32.80 -1.24
C ALA A 211 -7.26 32.25 -2.64
N PHE A 212 -6.75 32.90 -3.69
CA PHE A 212 -6.86 32.43 -5.07
C PHE A 212 -6.14 31.08 -5.29
N LYS A 213 -4.94 30.91 -4.74
CA LYS A 213 -4.17 29.65 -4.83
C LYS A 213 -4.85 28.52 -4.07
N GLU A 214 -5.44 28.80 -2.92
CA GLU A 214 -6.24 27.83 -2.17
C GLU A 214 -7.50 27.42 -2.95
N ALA A 215 -8.26 28.40 -3.44
CA ALA A 215 -9.47 28.16 -4.22
C ALA A 215 -9.19 27.37 -5.51
N THR A 216 -8.10 27.71 -6.22
CA THR A 216 -7.65 27.00 -7.43
C THR A 216 -7.24 25.57 -7.10
N SER A 217 -6.51 25.34 -6.00
CA SER A 217 -6.13 23.99 -5.55
C SER A 217 -7.34 23.12 -5.17
N LYS A 218 -8.36 23.72 -4.54
CA LYS A 218 -9.63 23.03 -4.22
C LYS A 218 -10.45 22.74 -5.48
N ALA A 219 -10.57 23.71 -6.39
CA ALA A 219 -11.26 23.53 -7.67
C ALA A 219 -10.60 22.44 -8.54
N PHE A 220 -9.26 22.37 -8.54
CA PHE A 220 -8.50 21.33 -9.23
C PHE A 220 -8.88 19.92 -8.78
N GLN A 221 -9.10 19.69 -7.48
CA GLN A 221 -9.57 18.39 -6.98
C GLN A 221 -10.96 18.04 -7.53
N GLY A 222 -11.88 19.00 -7.58
CA GLY A 222 -13.21 18.81 -8.15
C GLY A 222 -13.16 18.48 -9.64
N TYR A 223 -12.41 19.25 -10.42
CA TYR A 223 -12.23 19.01 -11.85
C TYR A 223 -11.54 17.68 -12.15
N ARG A 224 -10.54 17.30 -11.34
CA ARG A 224 -9.90 16.00 -11.44
C ARG A 224 -10.91 14.86 -11.24
N SER A 225 -11.77 14.95 -10.23
CA SER A 225 -12.81 13.94 -10.00
C SER A 225 -13.79 13.82 -11.18
N HIS A 226 -14.17 14.94 -11.81
CA HIS A 226 -14.99 14.92 -13.03
C HIS A 226 -14.25 14.33 -14.23
N MET A 227 -12.95 14.60 -14.39
CA MET A 227 -12.14 14.04 -15.47
C MET A 227 -11.84 12.56 -15.28
N GLU A 228 -11.68 12.07 -14.06
CA GLU A 228 -11.61 10.63 -13.76
C GLU A 228 -12.92 9.92 -14.15
N HIS A 229 -14.08 10.57 -13.90
CA HIS A 229 -15.39 10.05 -14.33
C HIS A 229 -15.53 10.01 -15.86
N LEU A 230 -15.04 11.04 -16.56
CA LEU A 230 -15.01 11.08 -18.02
C LEU A 230 -14.02 10.08 -18.63
N GLY A 231 -12.86 9.86 -17.98
CA GLY A 231 -11.87 8.87 -18.38
C GLY A 231 -12.37 7.43 -18.31
N ALA A 232 -13.39 7.14 -17.49
CA ALA A 232 -14.08 5.86 -17.46
C ALA A 232 -14.98 5.64 -18.70
N VAL A 233 -15.38 6.71 -19.39
CA VAL A 233 -16.23 6.68 -20.59
C VAL A 233 -15.36 6.75 -21.86
N ASP A 234 -14.38 7.65 -21.90
CA ASP A 234 -13.38 7.76 -22.96
C ASP A 234 -11.97 8.03 -22.38
N LEU A 235 -11.10 7.02 -22.50
CA LEU A 235 -9.73 7.03 -21.98
C LEU A 235 -8.82 8.05 -22.70
N LYS A 236 -9.07 8.40 -23.96
CA LYS A 236 -8.21 9.34 -24.71
C LYS A 236 -8.57 10.78 -24.39
N GLU A 237 -9.86 11.11 -24.38
CA GLU A 237 -10.33 12.46 -24.08
C GLU A 237 -10.10 12.81 -22.61
N GLY A 238 -10.37 11.89 -21.67
CA GLY A 238 -10.16 12.10 -20.23
C GLY A 238 -8.70 12.35 -19.85
N ASN A 239 -7.76 11.56 -20.39
CA ASN A 239 -6.33 11.73 -20.11
C ASN A 239 -5.76 13.01 -20.73
N THR A 240 -6.23 13.40 -21.92
CA THR A 240 -5.80 14.64 -22.58
C THR A 240 -6.31 15.87 -21.82
N ALA A 241 -7.58 15.86 -21.40
CA ALA A 241 -8.16 16.93 -20.58
C ALA A 241 -7.46 17.07 -19.22
N MET A 242 -7.14 15.95 -18.56
CA MET A 242 -6.48 15.94 -17.25
C MET A 242 -5.04 16.43 -17.31
N THR A 243 -4.29 16.10 -18.37
CA THR A 243 -2.93 16.61 -18.61
C THR A 243 -2.93 18.10 -18.95
N MET A 244 -3.90 18.56 -19.75
CA MET A 244 -4.06 19.99 -20.04
C MET A 244 -4.42 20.79 -18.78
N LEU A 245 -5.34 20.27 -17.95
CA LEU A 245 -5.74 20.90 -16.69
C LEU A 245 -4.57 20.96 -15.71
N SER A 246 -3.82 19.87 -15.55
CA SER A 246 -2.68 19.83 -14.64
C SER A 246 -1.57 20.79 -15.10
N ALA A 247 -1.27 20.82 -16.39
CA ALA A 247 -0.31 21.77 -16.96
C ALA A 247 -0.75 23.24 -16.71
N LYS A 248 -2.02 23.57 -16.96
CA LYS A 248 -2.56 24.91 -16.71
C LYS A 248 -2.59 25.28 -15.24
N THR A 249 -2.89 24.33 -14.36
CA THR A 249 -2.91 24.54 -12.91
C THR A 249 -1.50 24.77 -12.36
N ILE A 250 -0.51 24.00 -12.84
CA ILE A 250 0.91 24.20 -12.52
C ILE A 250 1.36 25.57 -13.03
N GLU A 251 1.01 25.97 -14.25
CA GLU A 251 1.32 27.29 -14.81
C GLU A 251 0.77 28.42 -13.92
N ILE A 252 -0.50 28.33 -13.49
CA ILE A 252 -1.15 29.31 -12.61
C ILE A 252 -0.52 29.33 -11.21
N LEU A 253 -0.19 28.17 -10.63
CA LEU A 253 0.43 28.08 -9.30
C LEU A 253 1.90 28.50 -9.30
N ALA A 254 2.62 28.28 -10.41
CA ALA A 254 4.01 28.65 -10.60
C ALA A 254 4.19 30.14 -10.89
N HIS A 255 3.12 30.87 -11.18
CA HIS A 255 3.18 32.33 -11.29
C HIS A 255 3.61 32.96 -9.96
N GLU A 256 4.70 33.72 -10.03
CA GLU A 256 5.30 34.36 -8.88
C GLU A 256 4.32 35.40 -8.28
N PRO A 257 4.08 35.37 -6.95
CA PRO A 257 3.06 36.19 -6.27
C PRO A 257 3.27 37.72 -6.39
N LEU A 258 4.39 38.16 -6.98
CA LEU A 258 4.89 39.53 -6.87
C LEU A 258 5.23 40.20 -8.22
N ARG A 259 4.98 39.57 -9.38
CA ARG A 259 5.32 40.22 -10.67
C ARG A 259 4.49 41.49 -10.94
N ILE A 260 3.31 41.63 -10.35
CA ILE A 260 2.54 42.87 -10.42
C ILE A 260 3.18 44.03 -9.62
N LEU A 261 4.18 43.75 -8.77
CA LEU A 261 5.01 44.79 -8.14
C LEU A 261 6.14 45.29 -9.05
N ALA A 262 6.55 44.56 -10.08
CA ALA A 262 7.58 45.03 -11.02
C ALA A 262 7.14 46.26 -11.84
N ARG A 263 5.86 46.69 -11.73
CA ARG A 263 5.34 47.89 -12.39
C ARG A 263 5.04 49.06 -11.47
N SER A 264 5.49 49.00 -10.21
CA SER A 264 5.59 50.19 -9.37
C SER A 264 7.00 50.35 -8.82
N GLU A 265 8.00 50.29 -9.70
CA GLU A 265 9.22 51.10 -9.56
C GLU A 265 8.87 52.60 -9.70
N ARG A 266 7.93 53.09 -8.89
CA ARG A 266 7.92 54.49 -8.51
C ARG A 266 8.40 54.50 -7.09
N ASP A 267 9.70 54.76 -6.96
CA ASP A 267 10.43 54.94 -5.73
C ASP A 267 9.62 55.77 -4.74
N VAL A 268 8.98 55.08 -3.80
CA VAL A 268 8.17 55.67 -2.74
C VAL A 268 9.08 56.24 -1.67
N SER A 269 9.87 57.24 -2.03
CA SER A 269 10.23 58.25 -1.05
C SER A 269 9.01 59.19 -0.93
N PRO A 270 8.47 59.39 0.29
CA PRO A 270 7.38 60.33 0.57
C PRO A 270 7.67 61.74 0.09
N THR A 271 8.94 62.11 -0.07
CA THR A 271 9.33 63.38 -0.67
C THR A 271 9.03 63.43 -2.16
N HIS A 272 9.11 62.32 -2.92
CA HIS A 272 8.70 62.29 -4.33
C HIS A 272 7.18 62.31 -4.51
N ALA A 273 6.43 61.52 -3.73
CA ALA A 273 4.97 61.57 -3.79
C ALA A 273 4.43 62.96 -3.38
N LEU A 274 5.01 63.59 -2.35
CA LEU A 274 4.67 64.95 -1.95
C LEU A 274 5.13 66.00 -2.98
N ALA A 275 6.31 65.84 -3.59
CA ALA A 275 6.78 66.75 -4.64
C ALA A 275 5.92 66.68 -5.90
N GLU A 276 5.41 65.50 -6.26
CA GLU A 276 4.46 65.35 -7.37
C GLU A 276 3.11 65.98 -7.04
N LEU A 277 2.59 65.78 -5.81
CA LEU A 277 1.31 66.35 -5.38
C LEU A 277 1.37 67.88 -5.20
N LEU A 278 2.47 68.40 -4.66
CA LEU A 278 2.74 69.84 -4.53
C LEU A 278 3.05 70.46 -5.88
N GLY A 279 3.79 69.76 -6.75
CA GLY A 279 4.08 70.18 -8.11
C GLY A 279 2.80 70.26 -8.96
N ALA A 280 1.93 69.24 -8.89
CA ALA A 280 0.65 69.24 -9.59
C ALA A 280 -0.27 70.38 -9.13
N LYS A 281 -0.33 70.64 -7.81
CA LYS A 281 -1.10 71.78 -7.28
C LYS A 281 -0.47 73.14 -7.64
N ALA A 282 0.85 73.26 -7.63
CA ALA A 282 1.54 74.49 -8.03
C ALA A 282 1.37 74.78 -9.54
N VAL A 283 1.37 73.74 -10.38
CA VAL A 283 1.09 73.85 -11.82
C VAL A 283 -0.36 74.27 -12.07
N ALA A 284 -1.32 73.69 -11.34
CA ALA A 284 -2.74 74.05 -11.45
C ALA A 284 -2.99 75.51 -11.02
N VAL A 285 -2.36 75.99 -9.95
CA VAL A 285 -2.45 77.39 -9.51
C VAL A 285 -1.82 78.33 -10.54
N LYS A 286 -0.68 77.95 -11.12
CA LYS A 286 -0.02 78.75 -12.16
C LYS A 286 -0.86 78.84 -13.43
N THR A 287 -1.52 77.75 -13.85
CA THR A 287 -2.41 77.77 -15.02
C THR A 287 -3.64 78.63 -14.78
N HIS A 288 -4.27 78.52 -13.60
CA HIS A 288 -5.41 79.37 -13.25
C HIS A 288 -5.05 80.86 -13.21
N MET A 289 -3.89 81.23 -12.65
CA MET A 289 -3.44 82.63 -12.65
C MET A 289 -3.10 83.14 -14.06
N PHE A 290 -2.50 82.32 -14.93
CA PHE A 290 -2.23 82.70 -16.31
C PHE A 290 -3.51 82.93 -17.12
N GLU A 291 -4.55 82.12 -16.88
CA GLU A 291 -5.85 82.26 -17.53
C GLU A 291 -6.61 83.51 -17.05
N GLU A 292 -6.50 83.86 -15.77
CA GLU A 292 -7.01 85.14 -15.24
C GLU A 292 -6.26 86.36 -15.80
N ILE A 293 -4.93 86.27 -15.93
CA ILE A 293 -4.12 87.35 -16.53
C ILE A 293 -4.46 87.51 -18.03
N GLU A 294 -4.66 86.43 -18.77
CA GLU A 294 -5.05 86.50 -20.18
C GLU A 294 -6.45 87.10 -20.37
N LYS A 295 -7.40 86.79 -19.47
CA LYS A 295 -8.72 87.44 -19.44
C LYS A 295 -8.60 88.94 -19.16
N LEU A 296 -7.77 89.35 -18.20
CA LEU A 296 -7.56 90.77 -17.91
C LEU A 296 -6.85 91.53 -19.04
N VAL A 297 -5.91 90.89 -19.75
CA VAL A 297 -5.25 91.46 -20.93
C VAL A 297 -6.20 91.60 -22.12
N LYS A 298 -7.11 90.64 -22.34
CA LYS A 298 -8.16 90.73 -23.38
C LYS A 298 -9.21 91.81 -23.09
N ILE A 299 -9.46 92.12 -21.82
CA ILE A 299 -10.35 93.22 -21.43
C ILE A 299 -9.66 94.58 -21.65
N GLY A 300 -8.34 94.67 -21.40
CA GLY A 300 -7.57 95.91 -21.60
C GLY A 300 -7.26 96.29 -23.06
N THR A 301 -7.34 95.36 -24.02
CA THR A 301 -7.10 95.65 -25.45
C THR A 301 -8.34 96.15 -26.21
N VAL A 302 -9.53 96.11 -25.61
CA VAL A 302 -10.77 96.62 -26.21
C VAL A 302 -10.95 98.14 -25.98
N GLU A 303 -10.18 98.75 -25.08
CA GLU A 303 -10.35 100.15 -24.67
C GLU A 303 -9.28 101.11 -25.21
N LYS A 304 -8.88 100.94 -26.48
CA LYS A 304 -8.10 101.97 -27.19
C LYS A 304 -8.80 102.39 -28.48
N PRO A 305 -9.71 103.38 -28.42
CA PRO A 305 -10.24 104.01 -29.63
C PRO A 305 -9.19 104.93 -30.24
N ALA A 306 -9.10 104.85 -31.58
CA ALA A 306 -8.57 105.80 -32.57
C ALA A 306 -7.53 106.84 -32.11
#